data_AF-A0A960VLE8-F1
#
_entry.id   AF-A0A960VLE8-F1
#
_cell.length_a   1.000
_cell.length_b   1.000
_cell.length_c   1.000
_cell.angle_alpha   90.00
_cell.angle_beta   90.00
_cell.angle_gamma   90.00
#
_symmetry.space_group_name_H-M   'P 1'
#
loop_
_entity.id
_entity.type
_entity.pdbx_description
1 polymer ?
#
loop_
_entity_poly.entity_id
_entity_poly.type
_entity_poly.pdbx_seq_one_letter_code
_entity_poly.pdbx_strand_id
1 'polypeptide(L)'
;MNDRRDHEHPFRDHDADAFVDGVLGRTSGKACGRALDQLDALLDGELHGLDRRLVQAHLEHCPGCSSVAVTLGWLGPALPAMAVLDPGPAFTARVLDRTVRARVSRSAPAHPGGLAGLMDRVGRWWEEQILRPAFATQVAYVATVLVVLATATPWSPLRGAPGRALEIVSAGPREVPVVGPALVGAGEWLETGAASVTGAGRARAEARRGSLVRAWEERRERSAPAREELKTHLETAATRARAGALSEAGYEVLAAARSGRTAWTTWWHASDEHGPSGP
;
A
#
# COMPACT_ATOMS: atom_id res chain seq x y z
N MET A 1 28.14 -55.09 40.18
CA MET A 1 29.17 -54.41 39.36
C MET A 1 28.41 -53.48 38.42
N ASN A 2 28.20 -52.24 38.86
CA ASN A 2 27.26 -51.29 38.26
C ASN A 2 28.08 -50.04 37.89
N ASP A 3 28.50 -49.96 36.63
CA ASP A 3 29.35 -48.88 36.08
C ASP A 3 28.42 -47.76 35.56
N ARG A 4 28.02 -46.88 36.47
CA ARG A 4 27.20 -45.70 36.19
C ARG A 4 28.16 -44.53 35.97
N ARG A 5 28.58 -44.31 34.72
CA ARG A 5 29.38 -43.15 34.35
C ARG A 5 28.45 -41.99 34.09
N ASP A 6 28.52 -41.01 34.98
CA ASP A 6 27.90 -39.71 34.84
C ASP A 6 28.55 -38.97 33.66
N HIS A 7 27.84 -38.95 32.53
CA HIS A 7 28.15 -38.08 31.40
C HIS A 7 27.63 -36.67 31.71
N GLU A 8 28.35 -35.94 32.56
CA GLU A 8 28.24 -34.48 32.58
C GLU A 8 28.81 -33.96 31.26
N HIS A 9 27.91 -33.68 30.31
CA HIS A 9 28.25 -32.87 29.15
C HIS A 9 28.40 -31.42 29.64
N PRO A 10 29.61 -30.83 29.65
CA PRO A 10 29.75 -29.42 29.92
C PRO A 10 29.12 -28.69 28.73
N PHE A 11 27.94 -28.10 28.95
CA PHE A 11 27.41 -27.07 28.07
C PHE A 11 28.47 -25.97 28.05
N ARG A 12 29.26 -25.92 26.97
CA ARG A 12 30.24 -24.86 26.74
C ARG A 12 29.49 -23.53 26.66
N ASP A 13 29.70 -22.67 27.66
CA ASP A 13 29.24 -21.26 27.69
C ASP A 13 29.74 -20.40 26.50
N HIS A 14 30.55 -20.93 25.60
CA HIS A 14 31.24 -20.18 24.55
C HIS A 14 30.45 -19.94 23.25
N ASP A 15 29.13 -20.12 23.24
CA ASP A 15 28.32 -19.76 22.05
C ASP A 15 26.97 -19.12 22.37
N ALA A 16 26.66 -18.87 23.65
CA ALA A 16 25.42 -18.19 24.02
C ALA A 16 25.41 -16.75 23.50
N ASP A 17 26.51 -16.01 23.68
CA ASP A 17 26.62 -14.62 23.22
C ASP A 17 26.60 -14.52 21.68
N ALA A 18 27.34 -15.41 20.99
CA ALA A 18 27.35 -15.45 19.53
C ALA A 18 25.99 -15.86 18.92
N PHE A 19 25.27 -16.77 19.59
CA PHE A 19 23.91 -17.13 19.21
C PHE A 19 22.93 -16.00 19.45
N VAL A 20 22.99 -15.34 20.61
CA VAL A 20 22.16 -14.19 20.95
C VAL A 20 22.43 -13.05 19.96
N ASP A 21 23.69 -12.75 19.64
CA ASP A 21 24.05 -11.76 18.62
C ASP A 21 23.55 -12.15 17.22
N GLY A 22 23.60 -13.44 16.87
CA GLY A 22 23.08 -13.94 15.59
C GLY A 22 21.55 -13.88 15.48
N VAL A 23 20.84 -14.15 16.58
CA VAL A 23 19.37 -14.07 16.66
C VAL A 23 18.91 -12.62 16.73
N LEU A 24 19.56 -11.79 17.56
CA LEU A 24 19.31 -10.36 17.62
C LEU A 24 19.61 -9.74 16.27
N GLY A 25 20.77 -9.94 15.65
CA GLY A 25 21.06 -9.42 14.30
C GLY A 25 19.99 -9.75 13.25
N ARG A 26 19.33 -10.92 13.37
CA ARG A 26 18.28 -11.38 12.45
C ARG A 26 16.87 -10.89 12.80
N THR A 27 16.60 -10.55 14.06
CA THR A 27 15.26 -10.17 14.58
C THR A 27 15.14 -8.69 14.95
N SER A 28 16.24 -8.10 15.41
CA SER A 28 16.45 -6.71 15.81
C SER A 28 16.30 -5.71 14.65
N GLY A 29 16.51 -6.15 13.40
CA GLY A 29 16.35 -5.29 12.22
C GLY A 29 14.96 -4.67 12.05
N LYS A 30 13.89 -5.34 12.52
CA LYS A 30 12.54 -4.78 12.46
C LYS A 30 12.29 -3.74 13.57
N ALA A 31 12.88 -3.94 14.75
CA ALA A 31 12.70 -3.03 15.89
C ALA A 31 13.61 -1.80 15.78
N CYS A 32 14.89 -1.99 15.47
CA CYS A 32 15.83 -0.89 15.24
C CYS A 32 15.42 -0.06 14.03
N GLY A 33 15.04 -0.69 12.92
CA GLY A 33 14.55 0.03 11.73
C GLY A 33 13.33 0.89 12.06
N ARG A 34 12.32 0.30 12.71
CA ARG A 34 11.14 1.05 13.15
C ARG A 34 11.47 2.17 14.15
N ALA A 35 12.38 1.94 15.10
CA ALA A 35 12.79 2.95 16.06
C ALA A 35 13.51 4.12 15.38
N LEU A 36 14.38 3.85 14.38
CA LEU A 36 15.04 4.86 13.58
C LEU A 36 14.05 5.64 12.71
N ASP A 37 13.07 4.96 12.10
CA ASP A 37 12.01 5.59 11.29
C ASP A 37 11.06 6.48 12.11
N GLN A 38 11.00 6.30 13.43
CA GLN A 38 10.14 7.07 14.35
C GLN A 38 10.92 8.08 15.21
N LEU A 39 12.23 8.18 15.00
CA LEU A 39 13.12 8.94 15.87
C LEU A 39 12.98 10.46 15.66
N ASP A 40 12.73 10.89 14.43
CA ASP A 40 12.41 12.27 14.07
C ASP A 40 11.14 12.75 14.79
N ALA A 41 10.03 12.02 14.65
CA ALA A 41 8.77 12.32 15.31
C ALA A 41 8.91 12.30 16.85
N LEU A 42 9.79 11.46 17.41
CA LEU A 42 10.07 11.47 18.84
C LEU A 42 10.80 12.75 19.26
N LEU A 43 11.82 13.19 18.49
CA LEU A 43 12.62 14.38 18.78
C LEU A 43 11.81 15.68 18.60
N ASP A 44 10.92 15.71 17.61
CA ASP A 44 10.01 16.83 17.35
C ASP A 44 8.80 16.86 18.32
N GLY A 45 8.66 15.82 19.16
CA GLY A 45 7.59 15.71 20.15
C GLY A 45 6.23 15.30 19.58
N GLU A 46 6.18 14.91 18.30
CA GLU A 46 4.98 14.47 17.57
C GLU A 46 4.60 13.02 17.88
N LEU A 47 5.52 12.23 18.44
CA LEU A 47 5.26 10.84 18.81
C LEU A 47 4.49 10.76 20.15
N HIS A 48 3.39 10.00 20.15
CA HIS A 48 2.47 9.93 21.28
C HIS A 48 2.11 8.50 21.71
N GLY A 49 1.51 8.37 22.90
CA GLY A 49 0.85 7.16 23.34
C GLY A 49 1.77 5.94 23.48
N LEU A 50 1.43 4.85 22.79
CA LEU A 50 2.15 3.59 22.86
C LEU A 50 3.46 3.64 22.05
N ASP A 51 3.46 4.24 20.86
CA ASP A 51 4.64 4.31 20.00
C ASP A 51 5.78 5.07 20.69
N ARG A 52 5.47 6.20 21.37
CA ARG A 52 6.46 6.92 22.18
C ARG A 52 7.12 6.04 23.23
N ARG A 53 6.32 5.26 23.97
CA ARG A 53 6.81 4.36 25.02
C ARG A 53 7.66 3.22 24.46
N LEU A 54 7.28 2.66 23.31
CA LEU A 54 8.03 1.59 22.66
C LEU A 54 9.39 2.09 22.15
N VAL A 55 9.44 3.26 21.51
CA VAL A 55 10.71 3.85 21.05
C VAL A 55 11.58 4.23 22.25
N GLN A 56 11.03 4.85 23.30
CA GLN A 56 11.81 5.17 24.52
C GLN A 56 12.38 3.92 25.18
N ALA A 57 11.57 2.88 25.40
CA ALA A 57 12.04 1.62 25.95
C ALA A 57 13.14 0.99 25.08
N HIS A 58 13.04 1.11 23.75
CA HIS A 58 14.08 0.63 22.86
C HIS A 58 15.38 1.44 22.98
N LEU A 59 15.31 2.77 23.08
CA LEU A 59 16.49 3.63 23.26
C LEU A 59 17.21 3.35 24.57
N GLU A 60 16.49 3.00 25.63
CA GLU A 60 17.07 2.60 26.93
C GLU A 60 17.92 1.32 26.83
N HIS A 61 17.61 0.42 25.87
CA HIS A 61 18.24 -0.90 25.77
C HIS A 61 19.11 -1.08 24.52
N CYS A 62 19.06 -0.16 23.56
CA CYS A 62 19.83 -0.22 22.33
C CYS A 62 20.87 0.92 22.25
N PRO A 63 22.18 0.63 22.45
CA PRO A 63 23.23 1.66 22.39
C PRO A 63 23.38 2.28 21.00
N GLY A 64 23.09 1.52 19.94
CA GLY A 64 23.11 2.04 18.56
C GLY A 64 22.06 3.13 18.35
N CYS A 65 20.78 2.83 18.60
CA CYS A 65 19.69 3.78 18.43
C CYS A 65 19.78 5.00 19.39
N SER A 66 20.24 4.81 20.63
CA SER A 66 20.46 5.94 21.55
C SER A 66 21.58 6.88 21.09
N SER A 67 22.68 6.36 20.54
CA SER A 67 23.74 7.22 19.98
C SER A 67 23.26 8.09 18.81
N VAL A 68 22.39 7.54 17.95
CA VAL A 68 21.77 8.29 16.86
C VAL A 68 20.83 9.36 17.41
N ALA A 69 20.00 9.01 18.41
CA ALA A 69 19.09 9.96 19.06
C ALA A 69 19.81 11.16 19.66
N VAL A 70 20.94 10.92 20.36
CA VAL A 70 21.80 11.96 20.91
C VAL A 70 22.39 12.83 19.81
N THR A 71 22.88 12.23 18.72
CA THR A 71 23.47 12.96 17.59
C THR A 71 22.44 13.86 16.91
N LEU A 72 21.24 13.36 16.64
CA LEU A 72 20.14 14.15 16.05
C LEU A 72 19.67 15.26 16.99
N GLY A 73 19.58 14.98 18.29
CA GLY A 73 19.26 16.00 19.31
C GLY A 73 20.28 17.13 19.37
N TRP A 74 21.58 16.83 19.13
CA TRP A 74 22.63 17.85 19.04
C TRP A 74 22.57 18.66 17.74
N LEU A 75 22.20 18.04 16.62
CA LEU A 75 22.04 18.72 15.33
C LEU A 75 20.85 19.69 15.31
N GLY A 76 19.78 19.38 16.05
CA GLY A 76 18.56 20.20 16.13
C GLY A 76 18.82 21.69 16.34
N PRO A 77 19.56 22.11 17.39
CA PRO A 77 19.94 23.52 17.59
C PRO A 77 21.14 23.98 16.74
N ALA A 78 22.06 23.08 16.37
CA ALA A 78 23.27 23.44 15.63
C ALA A 78 22.97 23.86 14.19
N LEU A 79 22.06 23.16 13.50
CA LEU A 79 21.72 23.43 12.10
C LEU A 79 21.06 24.82 11.90
N PRO A 80 20.05 25.23 12.69
CA PRO A 80 19.51 26.59 12.63
C PRO A 80 20.54 27.67 12.94
N ALA A 81 21.47 27.42 13.87
CA ALA A 81 22.55 28.35 14.16
C ALA A 81 23.51 28.53 12.97
N MET A 82 23.70 27.48 12.16
CA MET A 82 24.46 27.56 10.89
C MET A 82 23.65 28.17 9.73
N ALA A 83 22.32 28.11 9.79
CA ALA A 83 21.43 28.68 8.77
C ALA A 83 21.42 30.22 8.73
N VAL A 84 22.21 30.89 9.58
CA VAL A 84 22.36 32.35 9.64
C VAL A 84 23.19 32.93 8.47
N LEU A 85 23.77 32.08 7.61
CA LEU A 85 24.42 32.54 6.39
C LEU A 85 23.37 32.86 5.32
N ASP A 86 22.93 34.12 5.24
CA ASP A 86 22.23 34.62 4.04
C ASP A 86 23.20 34.54 2.85
N PRO A 87 22.98 33.65 1.87
CA PRO A 87 23.88 33.50 0.73
C PRO A 87 23.75 34.69 -0.25
N GLY A 88 22.85 35.64 0.03
CA GLY A 88 22.59 36.83 -0.73
C GLY A 88 21.62 36.58 -1.90
N PRO A 89 20.96 37.65 -2.39
CA PRO A 89 19.93 37.53 -3.42
C PRO A 89 20.45 36.95 -4.75
N ALA A 90 21.73 37.14 -5.06
CA ALA A 90 22.34 36.62 -6.28
C ALA A 90 22.53 35.10 -6.27
N PHE A 91 22.77 34.48 -5.11
CA PHE A 91 22.82 33.02 -4.99
C PHE A 91 21.41 32.43 -5.10
N THR A 92 20.46 32.99 -4.34
CA THR A 92 19.06 32.56 -4.37
C THR A 92 18.48 32.66 -5.78
N ALA A 93 18.73 33.77 -6.49
CA ALA A 93 18.32 33.93 -7.89
C ALA A 93 18.89 32.83 -8.78
N ARG A 94 20.17 32.48 -8.66
CA ARG A 94 20.81 31.40 -9.46
C ARG A 94 20.24 30.02 -9.15
N VAL A 95 19.95 29.72 -7.88
CA VAL A 95 19.34 28.44 -7.49
C VAL A 95 17.93 28.35 -8.04
N LEU A 96 17.10 29.38 -7.87
CA LEU A 96 15.75 29.44 -8.42
C LEU A 96 15.78 29.35 -9.95
N ASP A 97 16.70 30.04 -10.61
CA ASP A 97 16.87 29.95 -12.05
C ASP A 97 17.12 28.51 -12.49
N ARG A 98 18.02 27.80 -11.78
CA ARG A 98 18.40 26.45 -12.14
C ARG A 98 17.34 25.41 -11.76
N THR A 99 16.66 25.54 -10.63
CA THR A 99 15.65 24.57 -10.19
C THR A 99 14.31 24.79 -10.87
N VAL A 100 13.89 26.04 -11.08
CA VAL A 100 12.64 26.37 -11.77
C VAL A 100 12.81 26.20 -13.28
N ARG A 101 13.87 26.74 -13.90
CA ARG A 101 14.05 26.58 -15.36
C ARG A 101 14.41 25.16 -15.77
N ALA A 102 15.18 24.38 -14.99
CA ALA A 102 15.41 22.98 -15.36
C ALA A 102 14.11 22.14 -15.34
N ARG A 103 13.15 22.52 -14.50
CA ARG A 103 11.81 21.90 -14.48
C ARG A 103 10.98 22.32 -15.69
N VAL A 104 11.02 23.60 -16.06
CA VAL A 104 10.31 24.15 -17.23
C VAL A 104 10.93 23.70 -18.57
N SER A 105 12.26 23.59 -18.65
CA SER A 105 12.96 23.19 -19.89
C SER A 105 12.86 21.70 -20.21
N ARG A 106 12.62 20.82 -19.21
CA ARG A 106 12.20 19.43 -19.49
C ARG A 106 10.74 19.31 -19.94
N SER A 107 9.97 20.39 -19.86
CA SER A 107 8.59 20.48 -20.32
C SER A 107 8.44 21.19 -21.68
N ALA A 108 9.54 21.41 -22.41
CA ALA A 108 9.48 21.94 -23.77
C ALA A 108 8.80 20.91 -24.71
N PRO A 109 7.67 21.23 -25.34
CA PRO A 109 6.71 20.24 -25.81
C PRO A 109 6.92 19.86 -27.28
N ALA A 110 7.30 18.61 -27.56
CA ALA A 110 6.92 17.96 -28.81
C ALA A 110 5.45 17.54 -28.66
N HIS A 111 4.49 18.38 -29.05
CA HIS A 111 3.05 18.11 -28.89
C HIS A 111 2.62 16.88 -29.71
N PRO A 112 2.34 15.72 -29.12
CA PRO A 112 1.71 14.61 -29.84
C PRO A 112 0.20 14.84 -29.72
N GLY A 113 -0.44 15.31 -30.79
CA GLY A 113 -1.90 15.35 -30.84
C GLY A 113 -2.49 13.95 -30.64
N GLY A 114 -3.47 13.80 -29.75
CA GLY A 114 -4.20 12.55 -29.49
C GLY A 114 -4.45 12.26 -28.01
N LEU A 115 -4.97 11.05 -27.71
CA LEU A 115 -5.26 10.56 -26.35
C LEU A 115 -4.02 10.52 -25.44
N ALA A 116 -2.83 10.27 -25.99
CA ALA A 116 -1.57 10.33 -25.24
C ALA A 116 -1.32 11.74 -24.66
N GLY A 117 -1.56 12.80 -25.45
CA GLY A 117 -1.46 14.18 -24.98
C GLY A 117 -2.59 14.61 -24.02
N LEU A 118 -3.70 13.86 -23.96
CA LEU A 118 -4.70 14.03 -22.89
C LEU A 118 -4.17 13.42 -21.59
N MET A 119 -3.63 12.21 -21.64
CA MET A 119 -3.06 11.54 -20.47
C MET A 119 -1.87 12.30 -19.89
N ASP A 120 -1.00 12.89 -20.71
CA ASP A 120 0.09 13.75 -20.22
C ASP A 120 -0.41 15.07 -19.61
N ARG A 121 -1.55 15.59 -20.07
CA ARG A 121 -2.18 16.77 -19.46
C ARG A 121 -2.85 16.42 -18.14
N VAL A 122 -3.55 15.30 -18.09
CA VAL A 122 -4.15 14.78 -16.86
C VAL A 122 -3.05 14.47 -15.84
N GLY A 123 -1.96 13.82 -16.25
CA GLY A 123 -0.82 13.50 -15.40
C GLY A 123 -0.16 14.74 -14.80
N ARG A 124 0.11 15.77 -15.62
CA ARG A 124 0.68 17.04 -15.12
C ARG A 124 -0.28 17.79 -14.20
N TRP A 125 -1.57 17.83 -14.54
CA TRP A 125 -2.59 18.39 -13.66
C TRP A 125 -2.64 17.63 -12.33
N TRP A 126 -2.55 16.30 -12.35
CA TRP A 126 -2.48 15.47 -11.15
C TRP A 126 -1.22 15.74 -10.32
N GLU A 127 -0.06 15.89 -10.94
CA GLU A 127 1.19 16.21 -10.24
C GLU A 127 1.12 17.59 -9.55
N GLU A 128 0.52 18.57 -10.21
CA GLU A 128 0.25 19.89 -9.62
C GLU A 128 -0.77 19.84 -8.49
N GLN A 129 -1.81 19.02 -8.61
CA GLN A 129 -2.85 18.92 -7.57
C GLN A 129 -2.41 18.08 -6.36
N ILE A 130 -1.63 17.01 -6.54
CA ILE A 130 -1.17 16.14 -5.43
C ILE A 130 -0.39 16.93 -4.38
N LEU A 131 0.36 17.96 -4.81
CA LEU A 131 1.16 18.79 -3.90
C LEU A 131 0.33 19.82 -3.12
N ARG A 132 -0.97 19.97 -3.38
CA ARG A 132 -1.83 20.90 -2.64
C ARG A 132 -2.35 20.23 -1.37
N PRO A 133 -2.21 20.85 -0.19
CA PRO A 133 -2.66 20.26 1.08
C PRO A 133 -4.17 19.99 1.14
N ALA A 134 -4.99 20.73 0.37
CA ALA A 134 -6.44 20.51 0.28
C ALA A 134 -6.84 19.35 -0.67
N PHE A 135 -5.89 18.75 -1.38
CA PHE A 135 -6.20 17.71 -2.35
C PHE A 135 -6.69 16.42 -1.70
N ALA A 136 -6.07 16.01 -0.59
CA ALA A 136 -6.44 14.80 0.11
C ALA A 136 -7.90 14.81 0.57
N THR A 137 -8.39 15.94 1.09
CA THR A 137 -9.80 16.08 1.52
C THR A 137 -10.76 16.09 0.34
N GLN A 138 -10.40 16.73 -0.78
CA GLN A 138 -11.21 16.73 -2.00
C GLN A 138 -11.30 15.33 -2.62
N VAL A 139 -10.18 14.59 -2.71
CA VAL A 139 -10.17 13.22 -3.22
C VAL A 139 -10.94 12.29 -2.30
N ALA A 140 -10.76 12.40 -0.98
CA ALA A 140 -11.53 11.64 -0.02
C ALA A 140 -13.03 11.89 -0.20
N TYR A 141 -13.44 13.15 -0.32
CA TYR A 141 -14.84 13.51 -0.56
C TYR A 141 -15.38 12.92 -1.87
N VAL A 142 -14.66 13.09 -2.99
CA VAL A 142 -15.07 12.53 -4.29
C VAL A 142 -15.15 11.00 -4.23
N ALA A 143 -14.17 10.35 -3.59
CA ALA A 143 -14.18 8.91 -3.38
C ALA A 143 -15.38 8.48 -2.53
N THR A 144 -15.70 9.19 -1.44
CA THR A 144 -16.89 8.92 -0.62
C THR A 144 -18.17 9.10 -1.43
N VAL A 145 -18.29 10.16 -2.21
CA VAL A 145 -19.44 10.39 -3.10
C VAL A 145 -19.57 9.27 -4.12
N LEU A 146 -18.48 8.84 -4.74
CA LEU A 146 -18.47 7.71 -5.68
C LEU A 146 -18.87 6.40 -5.01
N VAL A 147 -18.39 6.13 -3.79
CA VAL A 147 -18.80 4.97 -3.01
C VAL A 147 -20.28 5.04 -2.68
N VAL A 148 -20.78 6.18 -2.21
CA VAL A 148 -22.20 6.38 -1.91
C VAL A 148 -23.06 6.21 -3.16
N LEU A 149 -22.67 6.79 -4.30
CA LEU A 149 -23.34 6.55 -5.59
C LEU A 149 -23.29 5.07 -5.95
N ALA A 150 -22.14 4.43 -5.80
CA ALA A 150 -21.98 3.01 -6.08
C ALA A 150 -22.73 2.10 -5.09
N THR A 151 -23.17 2.55 -3.91
CA THR A 151 -23.94 1.70 -2.99
C THR A 151 -25.41 2.07 -2.89
N ALA A 152 -25.76 3.34 -3.08
CA ALA A 152 -27.10 3.89 -2.86
C ALA A 152 -27.92 4.06 -4.14
N THR A 153 -27.28 4.13 -5.33
CA THR A 153 -28.02 4.26 -6.58
C THR A 153 -28.76 2.95 -6.87
N PRO A 154 -30.07 2.98 -7.18
CA PRO A 154 -30.88 1.77 -7.26
C PRO A 154 -30.44 0.77 -8.32
N TRP A 155 -29.63 1.21 -9.29
CA TRP A 155 -29.12 0.39 -10.39
C TRP A 155 -27.67 -0.06 -10.17
N SER A 156 -27.11 0.21 -8.99
CA SER A 156 -25.71 -0.09 -8.74
C SER A 156 -25.48 -1.57 -8.41
N PRO A 157 -24.49 -2.23 -9.03
CA PRO A 157 -24.19 -3.65 -8.83
C PRO A 157 -23.69 -3.98 -7.41
N LEU A 158 -23.28 -2.99 -6.60
CA LEU A 158 -22.77 -3.21 -5.24
C LEU A 158 -23.83 -3.12 -4.14
N ARG A 159 -25.10 -2.94 -4.47
CA ARG A 159 -26.18 -2.75 -3.50
C ARG A 159 -26.30 -3.90 -2.47
N GLY A 160 -25.93 -5.13 -2.85
CA GLY A 160 -25.95 -6.30 -1.96
C GLY A 160 -24.70 -6.49 -1.09
N ALA A 161 -23.62 -5.76 -1.37
CA ALA A 161 -22.35 -5.90 -0.66
C ALA A 161 -22.42 -5.53 0.85
N PRO A 162 -23.03 -4.41 1.27
CA PRO A 162 -23.07 -4.06 2.70
C PRO A 162 -23.91 -5.05 3.52
N GLY A 163 -24.98 -5.61 2.95
CA GLY A 163 -25.78 -6.65 3.61
C GLY A 163 -24.97 -7.92 3.90
N ARG A 164 -24.21 -8.41 2.90
CA ARG A 164 -23.34 -9.59 3.08
C ARG A 164 -22.18 -9.33 4.04
N ALA A 165 -21.62 -8.11 4.05
CA ALA A 165 -20.59 -7.74 5.00
C ALA A 165 -21.13 -7.73 6.45
N LEU A 166 -22.34 -7.20 6.66
CA LEU A 166 -23.00 -7.21 7.96
C LEU A 166 -23.36 -8.62 8.41
N GLU A 167 -23.77 -9.49 7.49
CA GLU A 167 -24.05 -10.91 7.74
C GLU A 167 -22.80 -11.64 8.23
N ILE A 168 -21.63 -11.40 7.60
CA ILE A 168 -20.34 -11.98 8.04
C ILE A 168 -19.93 -11.47 9.43
N VAL A 169 -20.14 -10.19 9.74
CA VAL A 169 -19.79 -9.61 11.05
C VAL A 169 -20.76 -10.07 12.14
N SER A 170 -22.06 -10.18 11.83
CA SER A 170 -23.08 -10.67 12.76
C SER A 170 -23.06 -12.19 12.97
N ALA A 171 -22.48 -12.92 12.02
CA ALA A 171 -22.09 -14.33 12.15
C ALA A 171 -20.75 -14.51 12.90
N GLY A 172 -20.18 -13.44 13.47
CA GLY A 172 -19.02 -13.50 14.34
C GLY A 172 -19.19 -14.51 15.49
N PRO A 173 -18.08 -15.02 16.05
CA PRO A 173 -18.10 -16.15 16.98
C PRO A 173 -18.96 -15.83 18.20
N ARG A 174 -20.13 -16.49 18.30
CA ARG A 174 -21.09 -16.33 19.41
C ARG A 174 -20.63 -16.95 20.73
N GLU A 175 -19.46 -17.58 20.73
CA GLU A 175 -18.82 -18.11 21.93
C GLU A 175 -17.41 -17.52 22.01
N VAL A 176 -17.30 -16.37 22.67
CA VAL A 176 -16.06 -16.05 23.38
C VAL A 176 -16.18 -16.80 24.70
N PRO A 177 -15.45 -17.91 24.91
CA PRO A 177 -15.56 -18.66 26.16
C PRO A 177 -15.30 -17.70 27.32
N VAL A 178 -16.28 -17.59 28.20
CA VAL A 178 -16.19 -16.79 29.42
C VAL A 178 -14.94 -17.23 30.16
N VAL A 179 -14.02 -16.29 30.32
CA VAL A 179 -12.71 -16.47 30.97
C VAL A 179 -12.96 -16.70 32.47
N GLY A 180 -13.22 -17.96 32.82
CA GLY A 180 -13.12 -18.48 34.18
C GLY A 180 -11.67 -18.89 34.51
N PRO A 181 -11.39 -19.41 35.72
CA PRO A 181 -10.04 -19.64 36.27
C PRO A 181 -9.15 -20.67 35.54
N ALA A 182 -9.52 -21.09 34.32
CA ALA A 182 -8.72 -21.92 33.42
C ALA A 182 -7.48 -21.19 32.82
N LEU A 183 -7.23 -19.92 33.17
CA LEU A 183 -6.06 -19.15 32.71
C LEU A 183 -4.71 -19.71 33.18
N VAL A 184 -4.68 -20.60 34.17
CA VAL A 184 -3.43 -21.24 34.64
C VAL A 184 -2.97 -22.38 33.71
N GLY A 185 -3.87 -22.97 32.91
CA GLY A 185 -3.52 -23.94 31.86
C GLY A 185 -3.44 -23.34 30.45
N ALA A 186 -3.71 -22.04 30.30
CA ALA A 186 -3.86 -21.39 29.00
C ALA A 186 -2.52 -21.12 28.30
N GLY A 187 -1.37 -21.12 28.98
CA GLY A 187 -0.07 -20.85 28.34
C GLY A 187 0.29 -21.87 27.25
N GLU A 188 0.13 -23.15 27.55
CA GLU A 188 0.50 -24.25 26.65
C GLU A 188 -0.50 -24.40 25.48
N TRP A 189 -1.78 -24.16 25.74
CA TRP A 189 -2.83 -24.15 24.71
C TRP A 189 -2.82 -22.87 23.86
N LEU A 190 -2.41 -21.71 24.42
CA LEU A 190 -2.23 -20.48 23.63
C LEU A 190 -1.01 -20.58 22.71
N GLU A 191 0.09 -21.21 23.12
CA GLU A 191 1.26 -21.38 22.23
C GLU A 191 0.98 -22.35 21.06
N THR A 192 0.34 -23.51 21.32
CA THR A 192 0.00 -24.47 20.26
C THR A 192 -1.27 -24.09 19.47
N GLY A 193 -2.25 -23.48 20.14
CA GLY A 193 -3.50 -23.02 19.55
C GLY A 193 -3.36 -21.74 18.73
N ALA A 194 -2.57 -20.75 19.19
CA ALA A 194 -2.36 -19.53 18.41
C ALA A 194 -1.55 -19.80 17.14
N ALA A 195 -0.55 -20.69 17.19
CA ALA A 195 0.21 -21.08 16.00
C ALA A 195 -0.66 -21.79 14.95
N SER A 196 -1.55 -22.70 15.38
CA SER A 196 -2.44 -23.45 14.48
C SER A 196 -3.61 -22.63 13.93
N VAL A 197 -4.20 -21.75 14.75
CA VAL A 197 -5.31 -20.86 14.32
C VAL A 197 -4.82 -19.73 13.43
N THR A 198 -3.65 -19.14 13.70
CA THR A 198 -3.05 -18.14 12.81
C THR A 198 -2.57 -18.77 11.51
N GLY A 199 -2.00 -19.97 11.55
CA GLY A 199 -1.60 -20.73 10.36
C GLY A 199 -2.78 -21.08 9.45
N ALA A 200 -3.85 -21.64 10.00
CA ALA A 200 -5.04 -21.98 9.24
C ALA A 200 -5.79 -20.75 8.69
N GLY A 201 -5.83 -19.65 9.46
CA GLY A 201 -6.38 -18.38 9.02
C GLY A 201 -5.60 -17.78 7.85
N ARG A 202 -4.27 -17.77 7.96
CA ARG A 202 -3.37 -17.30 6.90
C ARG A 202 -3.47 -18.15 5.64
N ALA A 203 -3.49 -19.46 5.75
CA ALA A 203 -3.63 -20.37 4.61
C ALA A 203 -4.96 -20.15 3.87
N ARG A 204 -6.08 -19.96 4.60
CA ARG A 204 -7.38 -19.61 3.98
C ARG A 204 -7.37 -18.24 3.33
N ALA A 205 -6.73 -17.25 3.95
CA ALA A 205 -6.59 -15.91 3.38
C ALA A 205 -5.73 -15.92 2.10
N GLU A 206 -4.62 -16.65 2.10
CA GLU A 206 -3.75 -16.84 0.93
C GLU A 206 -4.48 -17.62 -0.19
N ALA A 207 -5.22 -18.69 0.15
CA ALA A 207 -6.05 -19.41 -0.81
C ALA A 207 -7.14 -18.52 -1.43
N ARG A 208 -7.81 -17.70 -0.62
CA ARG A 208 -8.82 -16.74 -1.09
C ARG A 208 -8.21 -15.61 -1.92
N ARG A 209 -7.03 -15.13 -1.55
CA ARG A 209 -6.30 -14.15 -2.37
C ARG A 209 -5.91 -14.78 -3.71
N GLY A 210 -5.41 -16.01 -3.71
CA GLY A 210 -5.05 -16.74 -4.91
C GLY A 210 -6.24 -17.02 -5.85
N SER A 211 -7.44 -17.26 -5.31
CA SER A 211 -8.64 -17.39 -6.14
C SER A 211 -9.10 -16.05 -6.72
N LEU A 212 -9.01 -14.96 -5.95
CA LEU A 212 -9.32 -13.62 -6.44
C LEU A 212 -8.37 -13.17 -7.56
N VAL A 213 -7.07 -13.45 -7.42
CA VAL A 213 -6.06 -13.13 -8.45
C VAL A 213 -6.34 -13.90 -9.74
N ARG A 214 -6.60 -15.21 -9.65
CA ARG A 214 -6.95 -16.04 -10.81
C ARG A 214 -8.23 -15.57 -11.50
N ALA A 215 -9.29 -15.28 -10.73
CA ALA A 215 -10.54 -14.75 -11.29
C ALA A 215 -10.32 -13.39 -11.99
N TRP A 216 -9.41 -12.56 -11.49
CA TRP A 216 -9.00 -11.32 -12.14
C TRP A 216 -8.25 -11.55 -13.45
N GLU A 217 -7.29 -12.47 -13.46
CA GLU A 217 -6.54 -12.86 -14.68
C GLU A 217 -7.46 -13.44 -15.74
N GLU A 218 -8.34 -14.37 -15.39
CA GLU A 218 -9.33 -14.94 -16.32
C GLU A 218 -10.26 -13.87 -16.92
N ARG A 219 -10.69 -12.87 -16.13
CA ARG A 219 -11.48 -11.74 -16.66
C ARG A 219 -10.64 -10.83 -17.57
N ARG A 220 -9.36 -10.63 -17.24
CA ARG A 220 -8.42 -9.87 -18.07
C ARG A 220 -8.21 -10.55 -19.42
N GLU A 221 -7.98 -11.86 -19.43
CA GLU A 221 -7.82 -12.65 -20.66
C GLU A 221 -9.08 -12.64 -21.51
N ARG A 222 -10.26 -12.90 -20.92
CA ARG A 222 -11.55 -12.86 -21.65
C ARG A 222 -11.87 -11.51 -22.26
N SER A 223 -11.50 -10.42 -21.60
CA SER A 223 -11.69 -9.05 -22.12
C SER A 223 -10.57 -8.59 -23.05
N ALA A 224 -9.50 -9.37 -23.26
CA ALA A 224 -8.40 -9.01 -24.15
C ALA A 224 -8.83 -8.67 -25.59
N PRO A 225 -9.66 -9.48 -26.29
CA PRO A 225 -10.03 -9.18 -27.67
C PRO A 225 -10.78 -7.86 -27.82
N ALA A 226 -11.75 -7.58 -26.93
CA ALA A 226 -12.50 -6.33 -26.96
C ALA A 226 -11.63 -5.11 -26.60
N ARG A 227 -10.60 -5.28 -25.76
CA ARG A 227 -9.62 -4.23 -25.45
C ARG A 227 -8.68 -3.95 -26.62
N GLU A 228 -8.25 -4.96 -27.37
CA GLU A 228 -7.46 -4.77 -28.59
C GLU A 228 -8.29 -4.12 -29.71
N GLU A 229 -9.57 -4.48 -29.86
CA GLU A 229 -10.48 -3.81 -30.79
C GLU A 229 -10.69 -2.33 -30.40
N LEU A 230 -10.92 -2.05 -29.11
CA LEU A 230 -10.99 -0.68 -28.58
C LEU A 230 -9.73 0.12 -28.91
N LYS A 231 -8.54 -0.46 -28.69
CA LYS A 231 -7.26 0.17 -29.00
C LYS A 231 -7.14 0.48 -30.49
N THR A 232 -7.48 -0.48 -31.35
CA THR A 232 -7.43 -0.34 -32.80
C THR A 232 -8.32 0.81 -33.30
N HIS A 233 -9.56 0.92 -32.78
CA HIS A 233 -10.46 2.02 -33.13
C HIS A 233 -9.92 3.38 -32.66
N LEU A 234 -9.33 3.46 -31.47
CA LEU A 234 -8.75 4.70 -30.97
C LEU A 234 -7.50 5.15 -31.76
N GLU A 235 -6.65 4.21 -32.15
CA GLU A 235 -5.48 4.49 -33.00
C GLU A 235 -5.90 4.95 -34.41
N THR A 236 -6.93 4.31 -34.97
CA THR A 236 -7.52 4.69 -36.26
C THR A 236 -8.16 6.08 -36.18
N ALA A 237 -8.96 6.35 -35.14
CA ALA A 237 -9.55 7.66 -34.89
C ALA A 237 -8.49 8.76 -34.80
N ALA A 238 -7.41 8.51 -34.05
CA ALA A 238 -6.31 9.46 -33.89
C ALA A 238 -5.60 9.74 -35.23
N THR A 239 -5.36 8.69 -36.02
CA THR A 239 -4.74 8.81 -37.35
C THR A 239 -5.61 9.64 -38.30
N ARG A 240 -6.92 9.38 -38.34
CA ARG A 240 -7.86 10.15 -39.18
C ARG A 240 -8.04 11.60 -38.73
N ALA A 241 -8.08 11.84 -37.42
CA ALA A 241 -8.14 13.19 -36.88
C ALA A 241 -6.91 14.02 -37.27
N ARG A 242 -5.70 13.43 -37.23
CA ARG A 242 -4.46 14.08 -37.69
C ARG A 242 -4.47 14.37 -39.20
N ALA A 243 -5.15 13.53 -39.98
CA ALA A 243 -5.35 13.75 -41.41
C ALA A 243 -6.45 14.79 -41.74
N GLY A 244 -7.11 15.38 -40.74
CA GLY A 244 -8.19 16.35 -40.92
C GLY A 244 -9.57 15.73 -41.24
N ALA A 245 -9.69 14.40 -41.26
CA ALA A 245 -10.92 13.67 -41.53
C ALA A 245 -11.78 13.54 -40.24
N LEU A 246 -12.29 14.66 -39.73
CA LEU A 246 -12.97 14.72 -38.43
C LEU A 246 -14.26 13.88 -38.36
N SER A 247 -15.03 13.80 -39.44
CA SER A 247 -16.26 12.98 -39.51
C SER A 247 -15.94 11.50 -39.35
N GLU A 248 -14.94 11.00 -40.08
CA GLU A 248 -14.48 9.61 -40.01
C GLU A 248 -13.83 9.26 -38.67
N ALA A 249 -13.10 10.21 -38.08
CA ALA A 249 -12.58 10.07 -36.72
C ALA A 249 -13.73 9.94 -35.70
N GLY A 250 -14.83 10.67 -35.88
CA GLY A 250 -16.03 10.56 -35.04
C GLY A 250 -16.66 9.17 -35.06
N TYR A 251 -16.74 8.53 -36.24
CA TYR A 251 -17.24 7.15 -36.35
C TYR A 251 -16.35 6.14 -35.62
N GLU A 252 -15.03 6.29 -35.70
CA GLU A 252 -14.10 5.42 -34.98
C GLU A 252 -14.16 5.62 -33.46
N VAL A 253 -14.39 6.84 -32.98
CA VAL A 253 -14.62 7.10 -31.54
C VAL A 253 -15.90 6.42 -31.06
N LEU A 254 -16.97 6.43 -31.86
CA LEU A 254 -18.21 5.73 -31.53
C LEU A 254 -18.02 4.20 -31.55
N ALA A 255 -17.24 3.67 -32.49
CA ALA A 255 -16.87 2.26 -32.54
C ALA A 255 -16.04 1.86 -31.30
N ALA A 256 -15.04 2.66 -30.95
CA ALA A 256 -14.25 2.50 -29.73
C ALA A 256 -15.14 2.49 -28.48
N ALA A 257 -16.10 3.42 -28.35
CA ALA A 257 -17.02 3.45 -27.22
C ALA A 257 -17.87 2.17 -27.13
N ARG A 258 -18.29 1.60 -28.26
CA ARG A 258 -19.04 0.35 -28.31
C ARG A 258 -18.17 -0.84 -27.88
N SER A 259 -16.96 -0.99 -28.41
CA SER A 259 -16.01 -2.04 -28.00
C SER A 259 -15.62 -1.91 -26.53
N GLY A 260 -15.46 -0.69 -26.02
CA GLY A 260 -15.25 -0.41 -24.59
C GLY A 260 -16.43 -0.87 -23.72
N ARG A 261 -17.68 -0.63 -24.16
CA ARG A 261 -18.87 -1.16 -23.47
C ARG A 261 -18.88 -2.68 -23.49
N THR A 262 -18.60 -3.32 -24.62
CA THR A 262 -18.52 -4.78 -24.73
C THR A 262 -17.45 -5.35 -23.79
N ALA A 263 -16.24 -4.78 -23.79
CA ALA A 263 -15.16 -5.15 -22.90
C ALA A 263 -15.58 -5.06 -21.43
N TRP A 264 -16.28 -3.98 -21.07
CA TRP A 264 -16.80 -3.76 -19.72
C TRP A 264 -17.86 -4.79 -19.33
N THR A 265 -18.82 -5.07 -20.21
CA THR A 265 -19.88 -6.05 -19.93
C THR A 265 -19.32 -7.47 -19.81
N THR A 266 -18.40 -7.86 -20.69
CA THR A 266 -17.71 -9.16 -20.62
C THR A 266 -16.86 -9.27 -19.36
N TRP A 267 -16.24 -8.17 -18.92
CA TRP A 267 -15.45 -8.15 -17.69
C TRP A 267 -16.31 -8.30 -16.42
N TRP A 268 -17.52 -7.71 -16.40
CA TRP A 268 -18.40 -7.75 -15.22
C TRP A 268 -19.30 -8.99 -15.13
N HIS A 269 -19.98 -9.37 -16.20
CA HIS A 269 -21.07 -10.36 -16.14
C HIS A 269 -20.60 -11.81 -16.22
N ALA A 270 -19.32 -12.08 -16.47
CA ALA A 270 -18.81 -13.42 -16.68
C ALA A 270 -18.63 -14.26 -15.39
N SER A 271 -19.19 -13.81 -14.28
CA SER A 271 -19.11 -14.48 -12.97
C SER A 271 -20.38 -15.26 -12.63
N ASP A 272 -21.48 -14.97 -13.31
CA ASP A 272 -22.80 -15.48 -12.91
C ASP A 272 -23.12 -16.85 -13.53
N GLU A 273 -22.37 -17.28 -14.55
CA GLU A 273 -22.62 -18.56 -15.26
C GLU A 273 -21.99 -19.78 -14.59
N HIS A 274 -21.06 -19.60 -13.64
CA HIS A 274 -20.48 -20.68 -12.84
C HIS A 274 -21.06 -20.68 -11.43
N GLY A 275 -22.40 -20.61 -11.33
CA GLY A 275 -23.10 -20.96 -10.10
C GLY A 275 -22.64 -22.36 -9.65
N PRO A 276 -22.46 -22.58 -8.33
CA PRO A 276 -21.99 -23.87 -7.84
C PRO A 276 -22.92 -24.96 -8.38
N SER A 277 -22.37 -25.86 -9.19
CA SER A 277 -23.04 -27.10 -9.58
C SER A 277 -23.38 -27.81 -8.28
N GLY A 278 -24.66 -27.74 -7.89
CA GLY A 278 -25.13 -28.38 -6.68
C GLY A 278 -24.87 -29.89 -6.76
N PRO A 279 -24.34 -30.52 -5.70
CA PRO A 279 -24.38 -31.97 -5.56
C PRO A 279 -25.82 -32.47 -5.35
#